data_AF-A0A918LQX5-F1
#
_entry.id   AF-A0A918LQX5-F1
#
_cell.length_a   1.000
_cell.length_b   1.000
_cell.length_c   1.000
_cell.angle_alpha   90.00
_cell.angle_beta   90.00
_cell.angle_gamma   90.00
#
_symmetry.space_group_name_H-M   'P 1'
#
loop_
_entity.id
_entity.type
_entity.pdbx_description
1 polymer ?
#
loop_
_entity_poly.entity_id
_entity_poly.type
_entity_poly.pdbx_seq_one_letter_code
_entity_poly.pdbx_strand_id
1 'polypeptide(L)'
;MTDTLDRAAVERELRSMIAEAARLEPAVVAELPADTDLFGPEIALTSLAGVTLLGAVDARFGVDVAMLDLSLDSLQSIATLADFVAAHLQDR
;
A
#
# COMPACT_ATOMS: atom_id res chain seq x y z
N MET A 1 13.72 -16.49 8.27
CA MET A 1 13.84 -15.30 9.13
C MET A 1 14.20 -14.02 8.34
N THR A 2 14.25 -14.05 7.01
CA THR A 2 14.49 -12.87 6.14
C THR A 2 13.20 -12.18 5.69
N ASP A 3 12.09 -12.91 5.55
CA ASP A 3 10.79 -12.38 5.09
C ASP A 3 10.23 -11.17 5.83
N THR A 4 10.36 -11.13 7.16
CA THR A 4 9.74 -10.07 7.97
C THR A 4 10.40 -8.71 7.74
N LEU A 5 11.69 -8.69 7.39
CA LEU A 5 12.42 -7.46 7.14
C LEU A 5 12.03 -6.84 5.78
N ASP A 6 11.78 -7.68 4.78
CA ASP A 6 11.34 -7.23 3.45
C ASP A 6 9.91 -6.66 3.50
N ARG A 7 8.99 -7.38 4.16
CA ARG A 7 7.61 -6.89 4.37
C ARG A 7 7.56 -5.55 5.11
N ALA A 8 8.29 -5.42 6.21
CA ALA A 8 8.29 -4.17 7.00
C ALA A 8 8.89 -2.99 6.22
N ALA A 9 9.89 -3.25 5.36
CA ALA A 9 10.44 -2.23 4.48
C ALA A 9 9.43 -1.81 3.40
N VAL A 10 8.73 -2.77 2.79
CA VAL A 10 7.65 -2.53 1.82
C VAL A 10 6.52 -1.72 2.47
N GLU A 11 6.07 -2.11 3.67
CA GLU A 11 5.02 -1.41 4.39
C GLU A 11 5.39 0.06 4.67
N ARG A 12 6.61 0.32 5.14
CA ARG A 12 7.08 1.69 5.42
C ARG A 12 7.11 2.56 4.16
N GLU A 13 7.55 1.99 3.04
CA GLU A 13 7.55 2.69 1.76
C GLU A 13 6.12 2.95 1.27
N LEU A 14 5.24 1.94 1.35
CA LEU A 14 3.81 2.05 1.01
C LEU A 14 3.12 3.12 1.85
N ARG A 15 3.37 3.16 3.17
CA ARG A 15 2.82 4.21 4.05
C ARG A 15 3.21 5.61 3.58
N SER A 16 4.44 5.78 3.08
CA SER A 16 4.89 7.06 2.52
C SER A 16 4.16 7.41 1.22
N MET A 17 3.95 6.44 0.34
CA MET A 17 3.18 6.62 -0.91
C MET A 17 1.70 6.90 -0.64
N ILE A 18 1.10 6.20 0.33
CA ILE A 18 -0.28 6.40 0.77
C ILE A 18 -0.44 7.82 1.32
N ALA A 19 0.49 8.28 2.16
CA ALA A 19 0.47 9.64 2.68
C ALA A 19 0.51 10.68 1.55
N GLU A 20 1.39 10.50 0.56
CA GLU A 20 1.47 11.38 -0.61
C GLU A 20 0.15 11.38 -1.41
N ALA A 21 -0.41 10.20 -1.69
CA ALA A 21 -1.66 10.05 -2.44
C ALA A 21 -2.87 10.65 -1.70
N ALA A 22 -2.94 10.44 -0.38
CA ALA A 22 -4.00 10.98 0.49
C ALA A 22 -3.77 12.45 0.87
N ARG A 23 -2.62 13.04 0.50
CA ARG A 23 -2.18 14.38 0.96
C ARG A 23 -2.15 14.51 2.49
N LEU A 24 -1.76 13.43 3.15
CA LEU A 24 -1.53 13.36 4.60
C LEU A 24 -0.05 13.47 4.90
N GLU A 25 0.29 13.76 6.15
CA GLU A 25 1.68 13.72 6.58
C GLU A 25 2.15 12.26 6.75
N PRO A 26 3.35 11.90 6.27
CA PRO A 26 3.89 10.55 6.43
C PRO A 26 3.98 10.11 7.89
N ALA A 27 4.22 11.05 8.81
CA ALA A 27 4.23 10.78 10.24
C ALA A 27 2.86 10.35 10.77
N VAL A 28 1.76 10.94 10.25
CA VAL A 28 0.40 10.55 10.62
C VAL A 28 0.13 9.12 10.13
N VAL A 29 0.42 8.84 8.86
CA VAL A 29 0.20 7.50 8.29
C VAL A 29 1.11 6.45 8.91
N ALA A 30 2.30 6.83 9.40
CA ALA A 30 3.20 5.92 10.12
C ALA A 30 2.66 5.52 11.50
N GLU A 31 1.90 6.39 12.17
CA GLU A 31 1.26 6.12 13.46
C GLU A 31 -0.05 5.34 13.32
N LEU A 32 -0.63 5.28 12.11
CA LEU A 32 -1.88 4.54 11.87
C LEU A 32 -1.68 3.02 12.05
N PRO A 33 -2.70 2.32 12.58
CA PRO A 33 -2.74 0.86 12.58
C PRO A 33 -2.54 0.28 11.17
N ALA A 34 -1.90 -0.88 11.06
CA ALA A 34 -1.68 -1.52 9.76
C ALA A 34 -3.00 -2.03 9.16
N ASP A 35 -3.98 -2.38 10.00
CA ASP A 35 -5.34 -2.75 9.65
C ASP A 35 -6.24 -1.55 9.30
N THR A 36 -5.70 -0.33 9.26
CA THR A 36 -6.46 0.86 8.84
C THR A 36 -6.89 0.75 7.38
N ASP A 37 -8.17 1.02 7.15
CA ASP A 37 -8.78 1.00 5.82
C ASP A 37 -8.27 2.15 4.94
N LEU A 38 -7.81 1.84 3.72
CA LEU A 38 -7.30 2.85 2.78
C LEU A 38 -8.39 3.83 2.34
N PHE A 39 -9.57 3.29 2.03
CA PHE A 39 -10.76 4.07 1.65
C PHE A 39 -11.63 4.45 2.86
N GLY A 40 -11.19 4.12 4.07
CA GLY A 40 -11.86 4.47 5.32
C GLY A 40 -11.71 5.96 5.66
N PRO A 41 -12.33 6.42 6.76
CA PRO A 41 -12.32 7.83 7.15
C PRO A 41 -10.95 8.34 7.63
N GLU A 42 -10.05 7.44 8.06
CA GLU A 42 -8.73 7.80 8.59
C GLU A 42 -7.75 8.22 7.49
N ILE A 43 -7.70 7.47 6.39
CA ILE A 43 -6.85 7.76 5.22
C ILE A 43 -7.64 8.52 4.16
N ALA A 44 -8.93 8.20 4.00
CA ALA A 44 -9.86 8.81 3.06
C ALA A 44 -9.30 8.90 1.62
N LEU A 45 -8.67 7.82 1.14
CA LEU A 45 -8.21 7.76 -0.25
C LEU A 45 -9.39 7.95 -1.19
N THR A 46 -9.25 8.92 -2.09
CA THR A 46 -10.20 9.09 -3.20
C THR A 46 -9.93 8.03 -4.27
N SER A 47 -10.91 7.72 -5.12
CA SER A 47 -10.71 6.79 -6.24
C SER A 47 -9.54 7.21 -7.16
N LEU A 48 -9.35 8.51 -7.39
CA LEU A 48 -8.23 9.03 -8.17
C LEU A 48 -6.88 8.84 -7.46
N ALA A 49 -6.85 9.08 -6.15
CA ALA A 49 -5.67 8.88 -5.35
C ALA A 49 -5.31 7.38 -5.24
N GLY A 50 -6.31 6.49 -5.18
CA GLY A 50 -6.13 5.04 -5.28
C GLY A 50 -5.47 4.63 -6.60
N VAL A 51 -5.94 5.14 -7.74
CA VAL A 51 -5.30 4.88 -9.05
C VAL A 51 -3.88 5.42 -9.11
N THR A 52 -3.63 6.59 -8.52
CA THR A 52 -2.30 7.20 -8.46
C THR A 52 -1.35 6.35 -7.60
N LEU A 53 -1.83 5.85 -6.46
CA LEU A 53 -1.10 4.93 -5.60
C LEU A 53 -0.76 3.63 -6.33
N LEU A 54 -1.72 3.03 -7.04
CA LEU A 54 -1.51 1.81 -7.83
C LEU A 54 -0.42 2.00 -8.89
N GLY A 55 -0.45 3.11 -9.62
CA GLY A 55 0.60 3.43 -10.59
C GLY A 55 1.96 3.68 -9.94
N ALA A 56 2.01 4.27 -8.75
CA ALA A 56 3.26 4.46 -8.00
C ALA A 56 3.83 3.13 -7.48
N VAL A 57 2.95 2.21 -7.03
CA VAL A 57 3.34 0.86 -6.59
C VAL A 57 3.90 0.07 -7.77
N ASP A 58 3.26 0.09 -8.93
CA ASP A 58 3.79 -0.55 -10.14
C ASP A 58 5.14 0.07 -10.55
N ALA A 59 5.25 1.40 -10.57
CA ALA A 59 6.51 2.06 -10.92
C ALA A 59 7.67 1.73 -9.95
N ARG A 60 7.38 1.56 -8.65
CA ARG A 60 8.41 1.34 -7.62
C ARG A 60 8.78 -0.13 -7.44
N PHE A 61 7.78 -1.00 -7.43
CA PHE A 61 7.91 -2.42 -7.10
C PHE A 61 7.73 -3.33 -8.33
N GLY A 62 7.22 -2.79 -9.44
CA GLY A 62 6.86 -3.56 -10.63
C GLY A 62 5.67 -4.49 -10.39
N VAL A 63 4.79 -4.14 -9.45
CA VAL A 63 3.60 -4.91 -9.07
C VAL A 63 2.36 -4.13 -9.49
N ASP A 64 1.71 -4.57 -10.56
CA ASP A 64 0.44 -4.01 -11.03
C ASP A 64 -0.72 -4.65 -10.25
N VAL A 65 -1.02 -4.09 -9.09
CA VAL A 65 -2.11 -4.58 -8.22
C VAL A 65 -3.46 -4.51 -8.93
N ALA A 66 -3.72 -3.52 -9.79
CA ALA A 66 -4.98 -3.40 -10.50
C ALA A 66 -5.19 -4.52 -11.53
N MET A 67 -4.10 -5.01 -12.12
CA MET A 67 -4.12 -6.14 -13.05
C MET A 67 -4.16 -7.48 -12.32
N LEU A 68 -3.44 -7.61 -11.21
CA LEU A 68 -3.32 -8.85 -10.44
C LEU A 68 -4.54 -9.11 -9.54
N ASP A 69 -5.18 -8.05 -9.05
CA ASP A 69 -6.35 -8.07 -8.19
C ASP A 69 -7.45 -7.14 -8.73
N LEU A 70 -8.30 -7.69 -9.59
CA LEU A 70 -9.41 -6.96 -10.21
C LEU A 70 -10.50 -6.56 -9.21
N SER A 71 -10.65 -7.24 -8.08
CA SER A 71 -11.58 -6.83 -7.02
C SER A 71 -11.02 -5.73 -6.14
N LEU A 72 -9.71 -5.48 -6.20
CA LEU A 72 -8.98 -4.52 -5.36
C LEU A 72 -9.14 -4.81 -3.86
N ASP A 73 -9.34 -6.08 -3.49
CA ASP A 73 -9.40 -6.53 -2.11
C ASP A 73 -8.07 -6.24 -1.38
N SER A 74 -6.97 -6.22 -2.12
CA SER A 74 -5.63 -5.84 -1.66
C SER A 74 -5.56 -4.39 -1.19
N LEU A 75 -6.46 -3.52 -1.63
CA LEU A 75 -6.57 -2.13 -1.16
C LEU A 75 -7.49 -1.98 0.06
N GLN A 76 -7.92 -3.07 0.69
CA GLN A 76 -8.75 -2.98 1.88
C GLN A 76 -8.04 -2.20 2.99
N SER A 77 -6.82 -2.59 3.35
CA SER A 77 -6.03 -1.98 4.42
C SER A 77 -4.55 -1.81 4.06
N ILE A 78 -3.80 -1.04 4.85
CA ILE A 78 -2.35 -0.90 4.68
C ILE A 78 -1.65 -2.27 4.73
N ALA A 79 -2.04 -3.12 5.68
CA ALA A 79 -1.50 -4.45 5.88
C ALA A 79 -1.78 -5.34 4.67
N THR A 80 -3.01 -5.33 4.16
CA THR A 80 -3.38 -6.15 2.99
C THR A 80 -2.54 -5.76 1.77
N LEU A 81 -2.36 -4.46 1.54
CA LEU A 81 -1.56 -3.97 0.41
C LEU A 81 -0.08 -4.33 0.59
N ALA A 82 0.46 -4.17 1.80
CA ALA A 82 1.84 -4.53 2.11
C ALA A 82 2.10 -6.02 1.95
N ASP A 83 1.18 -6.87 2.43
CA ASP A 83 1.26 -8.32 2.28
C ASP A 83 1.19 -8.73 0.80
N PHE A 84 0.30 -8.11 0.04
CA PHE A 84 0.17 -8.36 -1.39
C PHE A 84 1.45 -8.03 -2.17
N VAL A 85 2.00 -6.82 -1.95
CA VAL A 85 3.22 -6.37 -2.63
C VAL A 85 4.42 -7.21 -2.20
N ALA A 86 4.57 -7.49 -0.90
CA ALA A 86 5.67 -8.31 -0.39
C ALA A 86 5.63 -9.74 -0.95
N ALA A 87 4.45 -10.36 -1.02
CA ALA A 87 4.29 -11.69 -1.61
C ALA A 87 4.70 -11.72 -3.09
N HIS A 88 4.32 -10.70 -3.87
CA HIS A 88 4.66 -10.62 -5.30
C HIS A 88 6.12 -10.22 -5.55
N LEU A 89 6.79 -9.57 -4.59
CA LEU A 89 8.22 -9.29 -4.69
C LEU A 89 9.08 -10.54 -4.51
N GLN A 90 8.62 -11.52 -3.73
CA GLN A 90 9.36 -12.77 -3.50
C GLN A 90 9.23 -13.78 -4.64
N ASP A 91 8.18 -13.69 -5.45
CA ASP A 91 7.94 -14.58 -6.59
C ASP A 91 8.72 -14.16 -7.87
N ARG A 92 9.67 -13.22 -7.73
CA ARG A 92 10.48 -12.66 -8.84
C ARG A 92 11.94 -13.11 -8.83
#